data_AF-D9PJ09-F1
#
_entry.id   AF-D9PJ09-F1
#
_cell.length_a   1.000
_cell.length_b   1.000
_cell.length_c   1.000
_cell.angle_alpha   90.00
_cell.angle_beta   90.00
_cell.angle_gamma   90.00
#
_symmetry.space_group_name_H-M   'P 1'
#
loop_
_entity.id
_entity.type
_entity.pdbx_description
1 polymer ?
#
loop_
_entity_poly.entity_id
_entity_poly.type
_entity_poly.pdbx_seq_one_letter_code
_entity_poly.pdbx_strand_id
1 'polypeptide(L)'
;MRSAYLNGTYVSMSGTSMATPHVAGAVALLWAARPALRGQVAETEAVLNESALDVASTLCTSAGVPNNVFGWGKLDVKAAVDLAAVSVPPAAPVTGLVALAPAAPNPARRSTRLRLTLARETFVDLAVVSLGGQRVRTLLQGTRPAGEEAVRWDGRDAHGRAVAPGVYFLRARVPGETAAQRVIWLGP
;
A
#
# COMPACT_ATOMS: atom_id res chain seq x y z
N MET A 1 4.86 -23.40 17.41
CA MET A 1 4.52 -21.99 17.75
C MET A 1 3.37 -21.98 18.73
N ARG A 2 3.43 -21.15 19.79
CA ARG A 2 2.34 -21.00 20.75
C ARG A 2 1.47 -19.81 20.32
N SER A 3 0.16 -20.01 20.20
CA SER A 3 -0.80 -18.97 19.77
C SER A 3 -2.07 -18.98 20.61
N ALA A 4 -2.81 -17.88 20.59
CA ALA A 4 -4.08 -17.75 21.30
C ALA A 4 -5.13 -18.73 20.74
N TYR A 5 -6.02 -19.20 21.61
CA TYR A 5 -7.05 -20.18 21.31
C TYR A 5 -8.35 -19.87 22.07
N LEU A 6 -9.39 -20.66 21.82
CA LEU A 6 -10.71 -20.45 22.43
C LEU A 6 -10.64 -20.37 23.96
N ASN A 7 -11.61 -19.67 24.55
CA ASN A 7 -11.76 -19.49 26.00
C ASN A 7 -10.52 -18.86 26.68
N GLY A 8 -9.81 -17.97 25.99
CA GLY A 8 -8.65 -17.25 26.54
C GLY A 8 -7.42 -18.14 26.75
N THR A 9 -7.37 -19.32 26.13
CA THR A 9 -6.26 -20.26 26.26
C THR A 9 -5.18 -20.03 25.21
N TYR A 10 -4.07 -20.77 25.31
CA TYR A 10 -3.02 -20.81 24.31
C TYR A 10 -2.67 -22.25 24.01
N VAL A 11 -2.43 -22.55 22.73
CA VAL A 11 -2.04 -23.89 22.28
C VAL A 11 -0.78 -23.83 21.44
N SER A 12 -0.03 -24.94 21.44
CA SER A 12 1.13 -25.12 20.56
C SER A 12 0.68 -25.81 19.28
N MET A 13 0.96 -25.19 18.14
CA MET A 13 0.66 -25.72 16.81
C MET A 13 1.91 -25.67 15.93
N SER A 14 1.95 -26.55 14.93
CA SER A 14 3.06 -26.69 13.98
C SER A 14 2.52 -26.69 12.55
N GLY A 15 3.33 -26.18 11.62
CA GLY A 15 2.99 -26.11 10.21
C GLY A 15 3.35 -24.76 9.59
N THR A 16 3.38 -24.72 8.26
CA THR A 16 3.61 -23.47 7.51
C THR A 16 2.52 -22.44 7.77
N SER A 17 1.29 -22.87 8.06
CA SER A 17 0.20 -21.99 8.53
C SER A 17 0.56 -21.17 9.77
N MET A 18 1.48 -21.65 10.63
CA MET A 18 1.97 -20.90 11.79
C MET A 18 3.17 -20.03 11.44
N ALA A 19 3.91 -20.32 10.37
CA ALA A 19 4.99 -19.48 9.86
C ALA A 19 4.45 -18.27 9.08
N THR A 20 3.41 -18.44 8.27
CA THR A 20 2.78 -17.36 7.48
C THR A 20 2.43 -16.11 8.29
N PRO A 21 1.77 -16.17 9.46
CA PRO A 21 1.48 -14.98 10.25
C PRO A 21 2.73 -14.30 10.83
N HIS A 22 3.86 -15.01 10.98
CA HIS A 22 5.13 -14.36 11.37
C HIS A 22 5.67 -13.50 10.23
N VAL A 23 5.61 -13.98 8.99
CA VAL A 23 5.98 -13.18 7.80
C VAL A 23 5.06 -11.98 7.66
N ALA A 24 3.74 -12.16 7.83
CA ALA A 24 2.79 -11.06 7.80
C ALA A 24 3.09 -9.99 8.87
N GLY A 25 3.39 -10.42 10.11
CA GLY A 25 3.81 -9.50 11.18
C GLY A 25 5.12 -8.79 10.88
N ALA A 26 6.09 -9.47 10.27
CA ALA A 26 7.36 -8.86 9.86
C ALA A 26 7.19 -7.82 8.76
N VAL A 27 6.38 -8.09 7.73
CA VAL A 27 6.02 -7.10 6.71
C VAL A 27 5.36 -5.89 7.34
N ALA A 28 4.44 -6.10 8.28
CA ALA A 28 3.79 -5.00 8.99
C ALA A 28 4.79 -4.14 9.78
N LEU A 29 5.74 -4.76 10.50
CA LEU A 29 6.81 -4.06 11.20
C LEU A 29 7.73 -3.30 10.24
N LEU A 30 8.14 -3.94 9.15
CA LEU A 30 8.99 -3.32 8.12
C LEU A 30 8.30 -2.11 7.50
N TRP A 31 7.01 -2.21 7.16
CA TRP A 31 6.21 -1.11 6.62
C TRP A 31 5.91 0.00 7.64
N ALA A 32 5.90 -0.32 8.93
CA ALA A 32 5.81 0.69 9.99
C ALA A 32 7.13 1.47 10.11
N ALA A 33 8.26 0.78 10.08
CA ALA A 33 9.59 1.40 10.11
C ALA A 33 9.92 2.17 8.82
N ARG A 34 9.45 1.65 7.67
CA ARG A 34 9.64 2.25 6.34
C ARG A 34 8.33 2.36 5.57
N PRO A 35 7.54 3.42 5.80
CA PRO A 35 6.26 3.65 5.10
C PRO A 35 6.33 3.64 3.58
N ALA A 36 7.48 4.02 2.99
CA ALA A 36 7.68 4.00 1.55
C ALA A 36 7.54 2.60 0.92
N LEU A 37 7.71 1.53 1.70
CA LEU A 37 7.52 0.15 1.23
C LEU A 37 6.06 -0.31 1.22
N ARG A 38 5.11 0.47 1.77
CA ARG A 38 3.70 0.07 1.83
C ARG A 38 3.13 -0.12 0.43
N GLY A 39 2.64 -1.32 0.16
CA GLY A 39 2.10 -1.68 -1.16
C GLY A 39 3.17 -1.99 -2.22
N GLN A 40 4.45 -1.77 -1.92
CA GLN A 40 5.58 -2.10 -2.79
C GLN A 40 5.98 -3.55 -2.58
N VAL A 41 5.13 -4.49 -3.04
CA VAL A 41 5.28 -5.93 -2.76
C VAL A 41 6.64 -6.46 -3.22
N ALA A 42 7.07 -6.13 -4.45
CA ALA A 42 8.34 -6.61 -4.99
C ALA A 42 9.57 -6.09 -4.22
N GLU A 43 9.57 -4.81 -3.84
CA GLU A 43 10.65 -4.21 -3.03
C GLU A 43 10.64 -4.77 -1.61
N THR A 44 9.46 -4.98 -1.03
CA THR A 44 9.31 -5.61 0.29
C THR A 44 9.86 -7.03 0.28
N GLU A 45 9.53 -7.82 -0.74
CA GLU A 45 10.02 -9.18 -0.92
C GLU A 45 11.54 -9.20 -1.12
N ALA A 46 12.09 -8.31 -1.94
CA ALA A 46 13.53 -8.20 -2.14
C ALA A 46 14.28 -7.92 -0.82
N VAL A 47 13.81 -6.95 -0.02
CA VAL A 47 14.40 -6.65 1.30
C VAL A 47 14.35 -7.87 2.23
N LEU A 48 13.22 -8.58 2.27
CA LEU A 48 13.09 -9.77 3.11
C LEU A 48 13.98 -10.93 2.65
N ASN A 49 14.16 -11.10 1.34
CA ASN A 49 15.02 -12.14 0.78
C ASN A 49 16.50 -11.84 1.00
N GLU A 50 16.94 -10.59 0.78
CA GLU A 50 18.34 -10.18 0.94
C GLU A 50 18.79 -10.14 2.40
N SER A 51 17.87 -9.88 3.32
CA SER A 51 18.14 -9.86 4.76
C SER A 51 17.97 -11.22 5.44
N ALA A 52 17.53 -12.26 4.71
CA ALA A 52 17.30 -13.57 5.30
C ALA A 52 18.61 -14.19 5.81
N LEU A 53 18.50 -14.95 6.90
CA LEU A 53 19.58 -15.78 7.39
C LEU A 53 19.67 -17.03 6.50
N ASP A 54 20.68 -17.05 5.64
CA ASP A 54 20.99 -18.16 4.74
C ASP A 54 20.99 -19.51 5.46
N VAL A 55 20.28 -20.48 4.88
CA VAL A 55 20.31 -21.88 5.34
C VAL A 55 20.52 -22.78 4.14
N ALA A 56 21.74 -23.33 4.04
CA ALA A 56 22.05 -24.32 3.04
C ALA A 56 21.30 -25.63 3.32
N SER A 57 20.75 -26.25 2.28
CA SER A 57 20.13 -27.56 2.34
C SER A 57 20.30 -28.29 1.01
N THR A 58 20.44 -29.61 1.07
CA THR A 58 20.50 -30.50 -0.10
C THR A 58 19.31 -31.43 -0.20
N LEU A 59 18.36 -31.37 0.74
CA LEU A 59 17.24 -32.33 0.85
C LEU A 59 16.26 -32.27 -0.33
N CYS A 60 16.22 -31.17 -1.11
CA CYS A 60 15.33 -31.00 -2.27
C CYS A 60 16.03 -30.34 -3.48
N THR A 61 17.27 -30.75 -3.77
CA THR A 61 18.16 -30.30 -4.87
C THR A 61 18.51 -28.80 -4.91
N SER A 62 19.67 -28.51 -5.53
CA SER A 62 20.45 -27.27 -5.46
C SER A 62 21.09 -27.02 -4.08
N ALA A 63 22.41 -27.28 -3.98
CA ALA A 63 23.19 -26.83 -2.84
C ALA A 63 23.42 -25.31 -2.94
N GLY A 64 23.02 -24.55 -1.91
CA GLY A 64 23.21 -23.10 -1.86
C GLY A 64 21.96 -22.34 -1.42
N VAL A 65 21.99 -21.01 -1.58
CA VAL A 65 20.85 -20.12 -1.37
C VAL A 65 20.61 -19.35 -2.67
N PRO A 66 19.38 -19.28 -3.19
CA PRO A 66 18.20 -19.96 -2.67
C PRO A 66 18.21 -21.49 -2.91
N ASN A 67 17.48 -22.24 -2.08
CA ASN A 67 17.22 -23.68 -2.27
C ASN A 67 15.74 -24.04 -2.08
N ASN A 68 15.32 -25.22 -2.54
CA ASN A 68 13.91 -25.63 -2.52
C ASN A 68 13.37 -26.01 -1.13
N VAL A 69 14.18 -25.93 -0.08
CA VAL A 69 13.76 -26.23 1.31
C VAL A 69 13.55 -24.96 2.12
N PHE A 70 14.50 -24.03 2.05
CA PHE A 70 14.50 -22.80 2.83
C PHE A 70 14.27 -21.54 1.99
N GLY A 71 14.20 -21.65 0.66
CA GLY A 71 14.18 -20.49 -0.22
C GLY A 71 15.43 -19.65 0.02
N TRP A 72 15.23 -18.37 0.31
CA TRP A 72 16.28 -17.42 0.68
C TRP A 72 16.80 -17.56 2.11
N GLY A 73 16.17 -18.41 2.94
CA GLY A 73 16.62 -18.65 4.32
C GLY A 73 15.55 -18.35 5.36
N LYS A 74 15.99 -18.13 6.60
CA LYS A 74 15.11 -17.78 7.72
C LYS A 74 14.93 -16.27 7.79
N LEU A 75 13.69 -15.83 7.99
CA LEU A 75 13.33 -14.43 8.20
C LEU A 75 14.13 -13.78 9.34
N ASP A 76 14.80 -12.66 9.05
CA ASP A 76 15.41 -11.77 10.04
C ASP A 76 14.81 -10.36 9.90
N VAL A 77 13.83 -10.06 10.76
CA VAL A 77 13.09 -8.79 10.71
C VAL A 77 13.98 -7.60 11.05
N LYS A 78 14.99 -7.79 11.91
CA LYS A 78 15.85 -6.68 12.29
C LYS A 78 16.80 -6.33 11.14
N ALA A 79 17.43 -7.33 10.53
CA ALA A 79 18.26 -7.13 9.34
C ALA A 79 17.46 -6.49 8.19
N ALA A 80 16.20 -6.90 7.99
CA ALA A 80 15.31 -6.30 6.99
C ALA A 80 15.06 -4.80 7.23
N VAL A 81 14.79 -4.40 8.48
CA VAL A 81 14.56 -2.99 8.83
C VAL A 81 15.83 -2.16 8.66
N ASP A 82 16.98 -2.69 9.10
CA ASP A 82 18.27 -2.01 8.98
C ASP A 82 18.65 -1.84 7.50
N LEU A 83 18.45 -2.86 6.67
CA LEU A 83 18.69 -2.81 5.22
C LEU A 83 17.78 -1.76 4.55
N ALA A 84 16.47 -1.79 4.84
CA ALA A 84 15.52 -0.84 4.26
C ALA A 84 15.79 0.61 4.64
N ALA A 85 16.37 0.86 5.82
CA ALA A 85 16.77 2.22 6.22
C ALA A 85 17.86 2.80 5.32
N VAL A 86 18.72 1.95 4.75
CA VAL A 86 19.82 2.33 3.85
C VAL A 86 19.38 2.31 2.39
N SER A 87 18.68 1.27 1.95
CA SER A 87 18.37 1.01 0.54
C SER A 87 17.11 1.71 0.04
N VAL A 88 16.17 2.04 0.92
CA VAL A 88 14.90 2.68 0.56
C VAL A 88 14.91 4.11 1.05
N PRO A 89 14.92 5.12 0.16
CA PRO A 89 14.83 6.53 0.57
C PRO A 89 13.59 6.79 1.43
N PRO A 90 13.65 7.77 2.35
CA PRO A 90 12.46 8.13 3.10
C PRO A 90 11.41 8.63 2.11
N ALA A 91 10.13 8.41 2.42
CA ALA A 91 9.06 9.01 1.63
C ALA A 91 9.36 10.51 1.49
N ALA A 92 9.33 11.02 0.26
CA ALA A 92 9.68 12.41 -0.01
C ALA A 92 8.82 13.33 0.88
N PRO A 93 9.42 14.39 1.47
CA PRO A 93 8.64 15.35 2.25
C PRO A 93 7.57 15.95 1.34
N VAL A 94 6.31 15.72 1.69
CA VAL A 94 5.18 16.38 1.06
C VAL A 94 5.08 17.79 1.62
N THR A 95 4.91 18.78 0.73
CA THR A 95 4.56 20.14 1.15
C THR A 95 3.11 20.12 1.63
N GLY A 96 2.90 19.93 2.94
CA GLY A 96 1.58 19.75 3.54
C GLY A 96 1.32 18.31 3.97
N LEU A 97 0.14 18.07 4.54
CA LEU A 97 -0.33 16.76 5.00
C LEU A 97 -0.79 15.88 3.82
N VAL A 98 -1.24 16.48 2.72
CA VAL A 98 -1.79 15.75 1.56
C VAL A 98 -1.37 16.37 0.23
N ALA A 99 -0.94 15.53 -0.71
CA ALA A 99 -0.73 15.93 -2.09
C ALA A 99 -1.45 14.98 -3.06
N LEU A 100 -1.89 15.55 -4.19
CA LEU A 100 -2.46 14.80 -5.30
C LEU A 100 -1.62 15.05 -6.56
N ALA A 101 -0.97 14.01 -7.06
CA ALA A 101 -0.30 14.06 -8.35
C ALA A 101 -1.32 14.27 -9.49
N PRO A 102 -0.90 14.84 -10.64
CA PRO A 102 -1.78 14.95 -11.80
C PRO A 102 -2.40 13.60 -12.18
N ALA A 103 -3.71 13.61 -12.43
CA ALA A 103 -4.41 12.41 -12.85
C ALA A 103 -3.99 12.01 -14.28
N ALA A 104 -3.74 10.72 -14.51
CA ALA A 104 -3.30 10.19 -15.79
C ALA A 104 -4.10 8.92 -16.17
N PRO A 105 -4.63 8.83 -17.41
CA PRO A 105 -4.65 9.89 -18.43
C PRO A 105 -5.58 11.06 -18.06
N ASN A 106 -5.30 12.24 -18.62
CA ASN A 106 -6.18 13.42 -18.56
C ASN A 106 -5.96 14.24 -19.86
N PRO A 107 -6.94 14.34 -20.78
CA PRO A 107 -8.32 13.85 -20.67
C PRO A 107 -8.48 12.32 -20.56
N ALA A 108 -9.52 11.86 -19.87
CA ALA A 108 -9.79 10.44 -19.59
C ALA A 108 -11.08 9.95 -20.26
N ARG A 109 -11.06 8.74 -20.84
CA ARG A 109 -12.25 8.06 -21.42
C ARG A 109 -12.76 6.87 -20.60
N ARG A 110 -11.85 5.97 -20.22
CA ARG A 110 -12.20 4.70 -19.52
C ARG A 110 -11.91 4.75 -18.02
N SER A 111 -10.81 5.39 -17.67
CA SER A 111 -10.42 5.61 -16.28
C SER A 111 -9.30 6.62 -16.22
N THR A 112 -9.14 7.25 -15.07
CA THR A 112 -7.95 7.99 -14.70
C THR A 112 -7.42 7.47 -13.36
N ARG A 113 -6.12 7.61 -13.14
CA ARG A 113 -5.46 7.30 -11.87
C ARG A 113 -4.68 8.51 -11.40
N LEU A 114 -4.68 8.76 -10.10
CA LEU A 114 -3.74 9.70 -9.48
C LEU A 114 -2.99 9.02 -8.35
N ARG A 115 -1.85 9.59 -7.96
CA ARG A 115 -1.18 9.24 -6.71
C ARG A 115 -1.60 10.23 -5.63
N LEU A 116 -2.13 9.69 -4.54
CA LEU A 116 -2.36 10.39 -3.28
C LEU A 116 -1.12 10.19 -2.41
N THR A 117 -0.53 11.26 -1.92
CA THR A 117 0.61 11.20 -1.00
C THR A 117 0.20 11.80 0.34
N LEU A 118 0.47 11.08 1.44
CA LEU A 118 0.17 11.50 2.81
C LEU A 118 1.44 11.59 3.64
N ALA A 119 1.65 12.71 4.32
CA ALA A 119 2.85 12.95 5.12
C ALA A 119 2.92 12.06 6.38
N ARG A 120 1.75 11.75 6.95
CA ARG A 120 1.58 10.93 8.15
C ARG A 120 0.25 10.19 8.07
N GLU A 121 0.04 9.25 8.99
CA GLU A 121 -1.26 8.63 9.15
C GLU A 121 -2.33 9.69 9.47
N THR A 122 -3.42 9.69 8.70
CA THR A 122 -4.52 10.66 8.87
C THR A 122 -5.82 10.14 8.28
N PHE A 123 -6.96 10.67 8.73
CA PHE A 123 -8.24 10.46 8.06
C PHE A 123 -8.26 11.18 6.72
N VAL A 124 -8.65 10.47 5.66
CA VAL A 124 -8.79 10.99 4.30
C VAL A 124 -10.22 10.81 3.82
N ASP A 125 -10.77 11.87 3.22
CA ASP A 125 -12.01 11.87 2.44
C ASP A 125 -11.69 12.31 1.00
N LEU A 126 -11.45 11.33 0.12
CA LEU A 126 -11.18 11.56 -1.30
C LEU A 126 -12.43 11.23 -2.12
N ALA A 127 -12.92 12.23 -2.83
CA ALA A 127 -14.12 12.12 -3.66
C ALA A 127 -13.93 12.76 -5.02
N VAL A 128 -14.72 12.27 -5.98
CA VAL A 128 -15.01 12.96 -7.24
C VAL A 128 -16.08 14.00 -6.97
N VAL A 129 -15.85 15.22 -7.44
CA VAL A 129 -16.73 16.37 -7.28
C VAL A 129 -16.99 16.99 -8.65
N SER A 130 -18.23 17.35 -8.94
CA SER A 130 -18.57 18.07 -10.17
C SER A 130 -18.10 19.54 -10.12
N LEU A 131 -18.12 20.24 -11.25
CA LEU A 131 -17.85 21.68 -11.30
C LEU A 131 -18.75 22.50 -10.37
N GLY A 132 -20.00 22.05 -10.15
CA GLY A 132 -20.95 22.68 -9.22
C GLY A 132 -20.71 22.32 -7.74
N GLY A 133 -19.61 21.64 -7.39
CA GLY A 133 -19.28 21.28 -6.01
C GLY A 133 -20.04 20.05 -5.47
N GLN A 134 -20.90 19.43 -6.27
CA GLN A 134 -21.65 18.23 -5.90
C GLN A 134 -20.72 17.03 -5.80
N ARG A 135 -20.79 16.28 -4.70
CA ARG A 135 -20.07 15.01 -4.55
C ARG A 135 -20.70 13.97 -5.47
N VAL A 136 -19.93 13.48 -6.43
CA VAL A 136 -20.35 12.49 -7.43
C VAL A 136 -20.13 11.07 -6.93
N ARG A 137 -18.96 10.81 -6.34
CA ARG A 137 -18.57 9.50 -5.81
C ARG A 137 -17.46 9.64 -4.77
N THR A 138 -17.52 8.87 -3.69
CA THR A 138 -16.38 8.69 -2.78
C THR A 138 -15.46 7.60 -3.33
N LEU A 139 -14.16 7.87 -3.43
CA LEU A 139 -13.16 6.92 -3.90
C LEU A 139 -12.37 6.29 -2.75
N LEU A 140 -12.09 7.07 -1.71
CA LEU A 140 -11.37 6.65 -0.53
C LEU A 140 -11.98 7.37 0.68
N GLN A 141 -12.30 6.64 1.74
CA GLN A 141 -12.71 7.24 3.01
C GLN A 141 -12.16 6.41 4.17
N GLY A 142 -11.58 7.05 5.17
CA GLY A 142 -11.04 6.41 6.37
C GLY A 142 -9.62 6.85 6.70
N THR A 143 -9.11 6.34 7.82
CA THR A 143 -7.71 6.53 8.22
C THR A 143 -6.80 5.81 7.23
N ARG A 144 -5.79 6.52 6.73
CA ARG A 144 -4.81 6.01 5.78
C ARG A 144 -3.41 6.25 6.31
N PRO A 145 -2.51 5.27 6.15
CA PRO A 145 -1.12 5.41 6.56
C PRO A 145 -0.40 6.51 5.78
N ALA A 146 0.72 7.01 6.33
CA ALA A 146 1.68 7.79 5.57
C ALA A 146 2.19 7.01 4.34
N GLY A 147 2.48 7.71 3.25
CA GLY A 147 3.01 7.12 2.01
C GLY A 147 2.19 7.49 0.77
N GLU A 148 2.43 6.77 -0.31
CA GLU A 148 1.74 6.96 -1.59
C GLU A 148 0.70 5.85 -1.83
N GLU A 149 -0.49 6.24 -2.30
CA GLU A 149 -1.56 5.32 -2.70
C GLU A 149 -2.08 5.72 -4.08
N ALA A 150 -2.10 4.77 -5.02
CA ALA A 150 -2.68 4.98 -6.34
C ALA A 150 -4.20 4.82 -6.29
N VAL A 151 -4.94 5.87 -6.62
CA VAL A 151 -6.41 5.86 -6.60
C VAL A 151 -6.94 5.95 -8.02
N ARG A 152 -7.87 5.06 -8.37
CA ARG A 152 -8.50 4.98 -9.69
C ARG A 152 -9.93 5.52 -9.64
N TRP A 153 -10.29 6.29 -10.66
CA TRP A 153 -11.69 6.57 -10.99
C TRP A 153 -12.02 6.07 -12.40
N ASP A 154 -13.18 5.44 -12.54
CA ASP A 154 -13.68 4.75 -13.74
C ASP A 154 -14.79 5.54 -14.46
N GLY A 155 -15.07 6.78 -14.02
CA GLY A 155 -16.13 7.59 -14.60
C GLY A 155 -17.54 7.25 -14.11
N ARG A 156 -17.68 6.52 -13.00
CA ARG A 156 -18.99 6.20 -12.42
C ARG A 156 -19.31 7.04 -11.19
N ASP A 157 -20.60 7.30 -10.97
CA ASP A 157 -21.17 7.93 -9.77
C ASP A 157 -21.32 6.93 -8.60
N ALA A 158 -21.85 7.39 -7.47
CA ALA A 158 -22.12 6.55 -6.30
C ALA A 158 -23.14 5.40 -6.54
N HIS A 159 -23.95 5.49 -7.59
CA HIS A 159 -24.93 4.47 -7.98
C HIS A 159 -24.38 3.54 -9.08
N GLY A 160 -23.10 3.67 -9.43
CA GLY A 160 -22.47 2.90 -10.50
C GLY A 160 -22.83 3.35 -11.92
N ARG A 161 -23.54 4.47 -12.09
CA ARG A 161 -23.92 5.00 -13.41
C ARG A 161 -22.77 5.81 -14.01
N ALA A 162 -22.62 5.74 -15.32
CA ALA A 162 -21.63 6.56 -16.02
C ALA A 162 -21.96 8.05 -15.87
N VAL A 163 -20.95 8.87 -15.58
CA VAL A 163 -21.10 10.31 -15.51
C VAL A 163 -21.02 10.92 -16.92
N ALA A 164 -21.66 12.08 -17.10
CA ALA A 164 -21.59 12.81 -18.36
C ALA A 164 -20.15 13.29 -18.65
N PRO A 165 -19.74 13.42 -19.93
CA PRO A 165 -18.52 14.13 -20.29
C PRO A 165 -18.50 15.54 -19.67
N GLY A 166 -17.33 15.97 -19.20
CA GLY A 166 -17.21 17.26 -18.53
C GLY A 166 -15.98 17.38 -17.64
N VAL A 167 -15.93 18.47 -16.88
CA VAL A 167 -14.86 18.74 -15.92
C VAL A 167 -15.27 18.28 -14.53
N TYR A 168 -14.41 17.48 -13.90
CA TYR A 168 -14.56 16.99 -12.54
C TYR A 168 -13.29 17.28 -11.74
N PHE A 169 -13.40 17.23 -10.42
CA PHE A 169 -12.29 17.36 -9.50
C PHE A 169 -12.17 16.11 -8.63
N LEU A 170 -10.98 15.53 -8.58
CA LEU A 170 -10.60 14.57 -7.54
C LEU A 170 -10.10 15.39 -6.35
N ARG A 171 -10.88 15.42 -5.26
CA ARG A 171 -10.62 16.27 -4.09
C ARG A 171 -10.38 15.40 -2.86
N ALA A 172 -9.19 15.49 -2.28
CA ALA A 172 -8.83 14.90 -1.00
C ALA A 172 -8.96 15.93 0.12
N ARG A 173 -9.65 15.57 1.19
CA ARG A 173 -9.71 16.34 2.44
C ARG A 173 -9.07 15.56 3.57
N VAL A 174 -8.20 16.23 4.31
CA VAL A 174 -7.57 15.75 5.55
C VAL A 174 -7.75 16.86 6.62
N PRO A 175 -7.48 16.61 7.90
CA PRO A 175 -7.58 17.63 8.94
C PRO A 175 -6.72 18.86 8.60
N GLY A 176 -7.36 20.02 8.44
CA GLY A 176 -6.69 21.30 8.19
C GLY A 176 -6.22 21.54 6.75
N GLU A 177 -6.37 20.58 5.83
CA GLU A 177 -5.84 20.72 4.47
C GLU A 177 -6.73 20.05 3.41
N THR A 178 -6.72 20.62 2.20
CA THR A 178 -7.46 20.09 1.06
C THR A 178 -6.57 20.16 -0.18
N ALA A 179 -6.49 19.05 -0.92
CA ALA A 179 -5.86 18.99 -2.23
C ALA A 179 -6.90 18.63 -3.29
N ALA A 180 -6.76 19.19 -4.50
CA ALA A 180 -7.65 18.89 -5.61
C ALA A 180 -6.89 18.77 -6.93
N GLN A 181 -7.32 17.85 -7.78
CA GLN A 181 -6.83 17.67 -9.15
C GLN A 181 -7.98 17.71 -10.14
N ARG A 182 -7.83 18.53 -11.18
CA ARG A 182 -8.82 18.66 -12.25
C ARG A 182 -8.69 17.51 -13.24
N VAL A 183 -9.81 16.92 -13.62
CA VAL A 183 -9.91 15.86 -14.62
C VAL A 183 -10.91 16.26 -15.69
N ILE A 184 -10.49 16.16 -16.95
CA ILE A 184 -11.38 16.25 -18.10
C ILE A 184 -11.85 14.83 -18.41
N TRP A 185 -13.15 14.57 -18.25
CA TRP A 185 -13.77 13.29 -18.54
C TRP A 185 -14.48 13.35 -19.90
N LEU A 186 -14.20 12.39 -20.77
CA LEU A 186 -14.72 12.35 -22.14
C LEU A 186 -15.91 11.40 -22.30
N GLY A 187 -16.27 10.64 -21.26
CA GLY A 187 -17.25 9.55 -21.38
C GLY A 187 -16.64 8.28 -21.99
N PRO A 188 -17.38 7.16 -21.91
CA PRO A 188 -16.99 5.89 -22.52
C PRO A 188 -16.83 5.97 -24.04
#